data_AF-A0A2A2C499-F1
#
_entry.id   AF-A0A2A2C499-F1
#
_cell.length_a   1.000
_cell.length_b   1.000
_cell.length_c   1.000
_cell.angle_alpha   90.00
_cell.angle_beta   90.00
_cell.angle_gamma   90.00
#
_symmetry.space_group_name_H-M   'P 1'
#
loop_
_entity.id
_entity.type
_entity.pdbx_description
1 polymer ?
#
loop_
_entity_poly.entity_id
_entity_poly.type
_entity_poly.pdbx_seq_one_letter_code
_entity_poly.pdbx_strand_id
1 'polypeptide(L)'
;MQPLTYQQTSGFIPTAVINRSQTKQAPGHEKIRDAVRAWSAVDNQDVVAALIVNEYREQGDGIIDFPDDVSRARQKLFRFLDNKFDSEKYRNNVRELTPAILAVLPLEYRGYLVEQDSFMTRLAEMEKELSEAKQAVILNAPRHQKLKEMSEGIVSMFRVDPDLAGPLMAMVTTMLGAI
;
A
#
# COMPACT_ATOMS: atom_id res chain seq x y z
N MET A 1 -20.53 55.83 22.06
CA MET A 1 -20.44 54.36 22.05
C MET A 1 -20.34 53.91 20.60
N GLN A 2 -19.13 53.62 20.10
CA GLN A 2 -18.91 53.07 18.76
C GLN A 2 -18.99 51.53 18.83
N PRO A 3 -19.56 50.83 17.82
CA PRO A 3 -19.58 49.37 17.80
C PRO A 3 -18.24 48.82 17.27
N LEU A 4 -17.67 47.84 17.97
CA LEU A 4 -16.53 47.05 17.47
C LEU A 4 -17.03 46.02 16.44
N THR A 5 -16.44 46.05 15.25
CA THR A 5 -16.64 45.00 14.23
C THR A 5 -15.60 43.90 14.44
N TYR A 6 -16.04 42.69 14.80
CA TYR A 6 -15.18 41.50 14.83
C TYR A 6 -15.00 40.97 13.41
N GLN A 7 -13.79 41.02 12.86
CA GLN A 7 -13.43 40.28 11.66
C GLN A 7 -12.96 38.87 12.06
N GLN A 8 -13.71 37.87 11.62
CA GLN A 8 -13.42 36.46 11.83
C GLN A 8 -12.56 35.95 10.67
N THR A 9 -11.24 35.98 10.82
CA THR A 9 -10.31 35.36 9.87
C THR A 9 -10.25 33.85 10.10
N SER A 10 -11.15 33.10 9.45
CA SER A 10 -11.04 31.64 9.34
C SER A 10 -10.09 31.27 8.21
N GLY A 11 -8.79 31.52 8.39
CA GLY A 11 -7.74 31.03 7.51
C GLY A 11 -7.40 29.58 7.82
N PHE A 12 -8.34 28.65 7.60
CA PHE A 12 -8.04 27.22 7.74
C PHE A 12 -7.42 26.72 6.44
N ILE A 13 -6.09 26.67 6.38
CA ILE A 13 -5.38 25.94 5.33
C ILE A 13 -5.37 24.47 5.77
N PRO A 14 -6.05 23.55 5.06
CA PRO A 14 -5.95 22.14 5.37
C PRO A 14 -4.53 21.69 5.01
N THR A 15 -3.65 21.70 6.00
CA THR A 15 -2.38 20.97 5.89
C THR A 15 -2.76 19.50 5.82
N ALA A 16 -2.33 18.80 4.76
CA ALA A 16 -2.59 17.38 4.61
C ALA A 16 -2.17 16.66 5.90
N VAL A 17 -3.16 16.14 6.62
CA VAL A 17 -2.92 15.40 7.86
C VAL A 17 -2.41 14.04 7.43
N ILE A 18 -1.09 13.93 7.22
CA ILE A 18 -0.44 12.64 7.03
C ILE A 18 -0.62 11.92 8.36
N ASN A 19 -1.45 10.88 8.39
CA ASN A 19 -1.66 10.03 9.55
C ASN A 19 -0.30 9.39 9.92
N ARG A 20 0.44 10.06 10.81
CA ARG A 20 1.81 9.73 11.22
C ARG A 20 1.83 8.81 12.44
N SER A 21 0.66 8.47 12.98
CA SER A 21 0.47 7.75 14.25
C SER A 21 -0.03 6.32 14.10
N GLN A 22 -0.25 5.81 12.89
CA GLN A 22 -0.20 4.37 12.70
C GLN A 22 1.26 3.96 12.73
N THR A 23 1.69 3.29 13.81
CA THR A 23 2.87 2.43 13.77
C THR A 23 2.59 1.41 12.67
N LYS A 24 2.98 1.73 11.42
CA LYS A 24 2.94 0.77 10.32
C LYS A 24 3.75 -0.39 10.82
N GLN A 25 3.09 -1.51 11.12
CA GLN A 25 3.82 -2.75 11.33
C GLN A 25 4.68 -2.91 10.09
N ALA A 26 6.00 -2.99 10.30
CA ALA A 26 6.93 -3.20 9.20
C ALA A 26 6.44 -4.43 8.41
N PRO A 27 6.47 -4.39 7.06
CA PRO A 27 6.01 -5.52 6.27
C PRO A 27 6.66 -6.82 6.75
N GLY A 28 5.86 -7.89 6.83
CA GLY A 28 6.36 -9.19 7.23
C GLY A 28 7.51 -9.68 6.35
N HIS A 29 8.35 -10.56 6.89
CA HIS A 29 9.53 -11.10 6.21
C HIS A 29 9.20 -11.66 4.82
N GLU A 30 8.11 -12.43 4.69
CA GLU A 30 7.73 -13.01 3.39
C GLU A 30 7.42 -11.93 2.35
N LYS A 31 6.74 -10.85 2.74
CA LYS A 31 6.40 -9.75 1.82
C LYS A 31 7.63 -9.01 1.31
N ILE A 32 8.59 -8.74 2.20
CA ILE A 32 9.86 -8.13 1.81
C ILE A 32 10.61 -9.06 0.84
N ARG A 33 10.69 -10.36 1.17
CA ARG A 33 11.28 -11.36 0.28
C ARG A 33 10.59 -11.39 -1.08
N ASP A 34 9.27 -11.45 -1.11
CA ASP A 34 8.49 -11.61 -2.33
C ASP A 34 8.58 -10.36 -3.22
N ALA A 35 8.54 -9.16 -2.62
CA ALA A 35 8.77 -7.90 -3.34
C ALA A 35 10.16 -7.85 -3.98
N VAL A 36 11.21 -8.16 -3.23
CA VAL A 36 12.59 -8.17 -3.74
C VAL A 36 12.80 -9.27 -4.79
N ARG A 37 12.14 -10.43 -4.62
CA ARG A 37 12.18 -11.53 -5.60
C ARG A 37 11.50 -11.18 -6.91
N ALA A 38 10.33 -10.55 -6.85
CA ALA A 38 9.63 -10.06 -8.03
C ALA A 38 10.45 -9.02 -8.79
N TRP A 39 11.06 -8.08 -8.05
CA TRP A 39 11.96 -7.09 -8.63
C TRP A 39 13.18 -7.72 -9.31
N SER A 40 13.84 -8.64 -8.62
CA SER A 40 15.06 -9.29 -9.12
C SER A 40 14.85 -10.22 -10.30
N ALA A 41 13.61 -10.70 -10.51
CA ALA A 41 13.26 -11.52 -11.66
C ALA A 41 13.30 -10.72 -12.97
N VAL A 42 13.13 -9.39 -12.89
CA VAL A 42 13.15 -8.47 -14.05
C VAL A 42 14.51 -7.81 -14.20
N ASP A 43 15.01 -7.18 -13.13
CA ASP A 43 16.16 -6.26 -13.20
C ASP A 43 17.53 -6.93 -12.93
N ASN A 44 17.57 -8.25 -12.79
CA ASN A 44 18.73 -9.04 -12.36
C ASN A 44 19.09 -8.87 -10.87
N GLN A 45 19.33 -9.99 -10.18
CA GLN A 45 19.69 -10.02 -8.76
C GLN A 45 20.96 -9.23 -8.42
N ASP A 46 21.96 -9.15 -9.31
CA ASP A 46 23.20 -8.40 -9.03
C ASP A 46 22.91 -6.89 -8.93
N VAL A 47 22.06 -6.36 -9.82
CA VAL A 47 21.66 -4.95 -9.83
C VAL A 47 20.85 -4.62 -8.59
N VAL A 48 19.81 -5.42 -8.31
CA VAL A 48 18.94 -5.25 -7.14
C VAL A 48 19.73 -5.33 -5.84
N ALA A 49 20.64 -6.30 -5.72
CA ALA A 49 21.47 -6.43 -4.53
C ALA A 49 22.41 -5.23 -4.34
N ALA A 50 23.02 -4.73 -5.42
CA ALA A 50 23.89 -3.56 -5.34
C ALA A 50 23.12 -2.32 -4.85
N LEU A 51 21.92 -2.08 -5.38
CA LEU A 51 21.08 -0.95 -4.96
C LEU A 51 20.72 -1.03 -3.47
N ILE A 52 20.24 -2.18 -3.00
CA ILE A 52 19.85 -2.37 -1.59
C ILE A 52 21.05 -2.24 -0.65
N VAL A 53 22.19 -2.86 -1.00
CA VAL A 53 23.37 -2.85 -0.14
C VAL A 53 24.02 -1.46 -0.10
N ASN A 54 24.04 -0.74 -1.22
CA ASN A 54 24.58 0.63 -1.25
C ASN A 54 23.71 1.58 -0.42
N GLU A 55 22.39 1.55 -0.59
CA GLU A 55 21.47 2.33 0.23
C GLU A 55 21.64 2.01 1.72
N TYR A 56 21.76 0.73 2.06
CA TYR A 56 21.97 0.32 3.45
C TYR A 56 23.27 0.86 4.05
N ARG A 57 24.35 0.93 3.25
CA ARG A 57 25.63 1.54 3.66
C ARG A 57 25.50 3.06 3.80
N GLU A 58 24.78 3.71 2.89
CA GLU A 58 24.55 5.17 2.92
C GLU A 58 23.74 5.61 4.15
N GLN A 59 22.87 4.73 4.68
CA GLN A 59 22.16 4.97 5.93
C GLN A 59 23.07 4.97 7.18
N GLY A 60 24.32 4.51 7.08
CA GLY A 60 25.41 4.81 8.02
C GLY A 60 25.43 4.08 9.37
N ASP A 61 24.30 3.50 9.82
CA ASP A 61 24.14 3.00 11.20
C ASP A 61 23.86 1.49 11.32
N GLY A 62 24.02 0.74 10.23
CA GLY A 62 23.61 -0.65 10.16
C GLY A 62 24.55 -1.67 10.83
N ILE A 63 24.01 -2.68 11.50
CA ILE A 63 24.80 -3.75 12.16
C ILE A 63 25.29 -4.88 11.22
N ILE A 64 24.71 -4.98 10.02
CA ILE A 64 25.05 -5.99 9.01
C ILE A 64 26.28 -5.56 8.21
N ASP A 65 27.38 -6.28 8.39
CA ASP A 65 28.58 -6.12 7.56
C ASP A 65 28.41 -6.81 6.19
N PHE A 66 28.31 -6.07 5.08
CA PHE A 66 28.29 -6.65 3.73
C PHE A 66 29.67 -6.64 3.08
N PRO A 67 30.12 -7.76 2.46
CA PRO A 67 31.35 -7.78 1.67
C PRO A 67 31.33 -6.75 0.53
N ASP A 68 32.49 -6.21 0.16
CA ASP A 68 32.62 -5.31 -0.99
C ASP A 68 32.40 -6.02 -2.33
N ASP A 69 32.70 -7.32 -2.38
CA ASP A 69 32.44 -8.15 -3.56
C ASP A 69 30.92 -8.31 -3.80
N VAL A 70 30.46 -7.84 -4.96
CA VAL A 70 29.03 -7.79 -5.34
C VAL A 70 28.39 -9.18 -5.30
N SER A 71 29.09 -10.22 -5.77
CA SER A 71 28.54 -11.58 -5.80
C SER A 71 28.33 -12.13 -4.39
N ARG A 72 29.30 -11.91 -3.48
CA ARG A 72 29.18 -12.29 -2.07
C ARG A 72 28.13 -11.48 -1.32
N ALA A 73 28.05 -10.17 -1.58
CA ALA A 73 27.01 -9.30 -1.01
C ALA A 73 25.61 -9.76 -1.43
N ARG A 74 25.40 -10.02 -2.73
CA ARG A 74 24.17 -10.60 -3.27
C ARG A 74 23.83 -11.92 -2.60
N GLN A 75 24.75 -12.88 -2.58
CA GLN A 75 24.51 -14.19 -1.96
C GLN A 75 24.11 -14.05 -0.49
N LYS A 76 24.76 -13.15 0.26
CA LYS A 76 24.43 -12.88 1.66
C LYS A 76 23.03 -12.29 1.82
N LEU A 77 22.68 -11.28 1.01
CA LEU A 77 21.36 -10.66 1.00
C LEU A 77 20.25 -11.69 0.73
N PHE A 78 20.35 -12.43 -0.38
CA PHE A 78 19.33 -13.42 -0.73
C PHE A 78 19.26 -14.59 0.25
N ARG A 79 20.37 -14.94 0.91
CA ARG A 79 20.34 -15.94 1.99
C ARG A 79 19.51 -15.46 3.19
N PHE A 80 19.59 -14.18 3.54
CA PHE A 80 18.74 -13.61 4.58
C PHE A 80 17.27 -13.61 4.16
N LEU A 81 16.97 -13.15 2.93
CA LEU A 81 15.60 -13.09 2.40
C LEU A 81 14.97 -14.48 2.28
N ASP A 82 15.69 -15.47 1.76
CA ASP A 82 15.16 -16.82 1.55
C ASP A 82 14.89 -17.55 2.86
N ASN A 83 15.71 -17.28 3.88
CA ASN A 83 15.62 -17.84 5.22
C ASN A 83 15.23 -19.33 5.25
N LYS A 84 15.93 -20.17 4.46
CA LYS A 84 15.55 -21.59 4.22
C LYS A 84 15.36 -22.44 5.49
N PHE A 85 15.93 -22.02 6.61
CA PHE A 85 15.87 -22.74 7.90
C PHE A 85 15.07 -21.99 8.97
N ASP A 86 14.26 -21.01 8.56
CA ASP A 86 13.37 -20.23 9.43
C ASP A 86 14.07 -19.60 10.65
N SER A 87 15.27 -19.07 10.45
CA SER A 87 16.11 -18.48 11.49
C SER A 87 15.60 -17.10 11.91
N GLU A 88 15.40 -16.91 13.22
CA GLU A 88 15.07 -15.59 13.78
C GLU A 88 16.16 -14.55 13.51
N LYS A 89 17.43 -14.98 13.48
CA LYS A 89 18.55 -14.11 13.12
C LYS A 89 18.37 -13.51 11.72
N TYR A 90 17.93 -14.31 10.75
CA TYR A 90 17.71 -13.81 9.39
C TYR A 90 16.46 -12.93 9.28
N ARG A 91 15.41 -13.23 10.06
CA ARG A 91 14.27 -12.29 10.20
C ARG A 91 14.71 -10.94 10.76
N ASN A 92 15.55 -10.93 11.80
CA ASN A 92 16.12 -9.69 12.34
C ASN A 92 16.98 -8.95 11.33
N ASN A 93 17.82 -9.66 10.58
CA ASN A 93 18.59 -9.03 9.50
C ASN A 93 17.69 -8.42 8.41
N VAL A 94 16.59 -9.07 8.05
CA VAL A 94 15.64 -8.51 7.07
C VAL A 94 14.88 -7.31 7.64
N ARG A 95 14.52 -7.31 8.94
CA ARG A 95 13.94 -6.14 9.62
C ARG A 95 14.91 -4.94 9.59
N GLU A 96 16.18 -5.19 9.89
CA GLU A 96 17.25 -4.18 9.82
C GLU A 96 17.43 -3.64 8.38
N LEU A 97 17.33 -4.50 7.37
CA LEU A 97 17.42 -4.10 5.95
C LEU A 97 16.16 -3.42 5.41
N THR A 98 15.03 -3.53 6.10
CA THR A 98 13.73 -3.08 5.59
C THR A 98 13.72 -1.59 5.24
N PRO A 99 14.28 -0.65 6.04
CA PRO A 99 14.36 0.75 5.66
C PRO A 99 15.09 0.98 4.33
N ALA A 100 16.26 0.37 4.14
CA ALA A 100 17.02 0.44 2.88
C ALA A 100 16.26 -0.17 1.71
N ILE A 101 15.67 -1.36 1.89
CA ILE A 101 14.85 -1.99 0.85
C ILE A 101 13.69 -1.07 0.44
N LEU A 102 12.96 -0.50 1.41
CA LEU A 102 11.83 0.38 1.13
C LEU A 102 12.22 1.71 0.47
N ALA A 103 13.45 2.20 0.71
CA ALA A 103 13.95 3.41 0.07
C ALA A 103 14.18 3.21 -1.44
N VAL A 104 14.75 2.06 -1.83
CA VAL A 104 15.08 1.77 -3.24
C VAL A 104 14.04 0.94 -3.98
N LEU A 105 13.05 0.35 -3.31
CA LEU A 105 12.05 -0.51 -3.95
C LEU A 105 11.18 0.29 -4.94
N PRO A 106 11.19 -0.08 -6.24
CA PRO A 106 10.36 0.57 -7.26
C PRO A 106 8.87 0.47 -6.96
N LEU A 107 8.10 1.48 -7.40
CA LEU A 107 6.68 1.61 -7.07
C LEU A 107 5.86 0.40 -7.55
N GLU A 108 6.23 -0.18 -8.69
CA GLU A 108 5.52 -1.31 -9.31
C GLU A 108 5.55 -2.57 -8.42
N TYR A 109 6.56 -2.70 -7.56
CA TYR A 109 6.71 -3.84 -6.64
C TYR A 109 6.20 -3.56 -5.22
N ARG A 110 5.75 -2.34 -4.92
CA ARG A 110 5.24 -2.02 -3.57
C ARG A 110 3.90 -2.69 -3.26
N GLY A 111 3.18 -3.16 -4.28
CA GLY A 111 1.95 -3.96 -4.12
C GLY A 111 2.17 -5.23 -3.30
N TYR A 112 3.35 -5.86 -3.39
CA TYR A 112 3.72 -7.05 -2.60
C TYR A 112 3.80 -6.79 -1.09
N LEU A 113 3.88 -5.52 -0.67
CA LEU A 113 3.98 -5.13 0.74
C LEU A 113 2.60 -4.99 1.41
N VAL A 114 1.55 -4.85 0.61
CA VAL A 114 0.17 -4.69 1.09
C VAL A 114 -0.37 -6.06 1.52
N GLU A 115 -1.20 -6.12 2.57
CA GLU A 115 -1.95 -7.36 2.83
C GLU A 115 -2.94 -7.58 1.67
N GLN A 116 -3.03 -8.81 1.16
CA GLN A 116 -3.90 -9.15 0.03
C GLN A 116 -5.37 -8.79 0.29
N ASP A 117 -5.77 -8.60 1.55
CA ASP A 117 -7.07 -8.07 1.94
C ASP A 117 -6.95 -6.93 2.98
N SER A 118 -6.11 -5.93 2.67
CA SER A 118 -6.04 -4.72 3.49
C SER A 118 -7.21 -3.77 3.19
N PHE A 119 -7.59 -2.95 4.17
CA PHE A 119 -8.54 -1.85 3.97
C PHE A 119 -8.15 -0.96 2.78
N MET A 120 -6.85 -0.70 2.58
CA MET A 120 -6.36 0.11 1.46
C MET A 120 -6.55 -0.58 0.11
N THR A 121 -6.41 -1.91 0.05
CA THR A 121 -6.68 -2.70 -1.16
C THR A 121 -8.16 -2.61 -1.53
N ARG A 122 -9.05 -2.78 -0.54
CA ARG A 122 -10.51 -2.67 -0.75
C ARG A 122 -10.94 -1.25 -1.12
N LEU A 123 -10.30 -0.22 -0.55
CA LEU A 123 -10.52 1.16 -0.97
C LEU A 123 -10.07 1.42 -2.42
N ALA A 124 -8.91 0.88 -2.81
CA ALA A 124 -8.41 1.04 -4.18
C ALA A 124 -9.33 0.35 -5.21
N GLU A 125 -9.80 -0.86 -4.90
CA GLU A 125 -10.81 -1.54 -5.70
C GLU A 125 -12.11 -0.72 -5.78
N MET A 126 -12.63 -0.21 -4.66
CA MET A 126 -13.82 0.64 -4.66
C MET A 126 -13.63 1.88 -5.55
N GLU A 127 -12.52 2.60 -5.44
CA GLU A 127 -12.25 3.78 -6.27
C GLU A 127 -12.16 3.45 -7.77
N LYS A 128 -11.59 2.29 -8.12
CA LYS A 128 -11.54 1.79 -9.49
C LYS A 128 -12.95 1.54 -10.03
N GLU A 129 -13.75 0.72 -9.36
CA GLU A 129 -15.09 0.34 -9.82
C GLU A 129 -16.04 1.56 -9.86
N LEU A 130 -15.94 2.49 -8.89
CA LEU A 130 -16.68 3.75 -8.94
C LEU A 130 -16.26 4.64 -10.10
N SER A 131 -14.98 4.62 -10.48
CA SER A 131 -14.49 5.37 -11.64
C SER A 131 -15.01 4.79 -12.96
N GLU A 132 -15.04 3.45 -13.08
CA GLU A 132 -15.62 2.74 -14.23
C GLU A 132 -17.14 3.01 -14.35
N ALA A 133 -17.86 2.99 -13.22
CA ALA A 133 -19.28 3.38 -13.17
C ALA A 133 -19.52 4.82 -13.63
N LYS A 134 -18.71 5.79 -13.16
CA LYS A 134 -18.78 7.20 -13.59
C LYS A 134 -18.54 7.33 -15.10
N GLN A 135 -17.51 6.64 -15.62
CA GLN A 135 -17.21 6.65 -17.06
C GLN A 135 -18.36 6.09 -17.90
N ALA A 136 -18.97 4.97 -17.48
CA ALA A 136 -20.11 4.39 -18.18
C ALA A 136 -21.30 5.36 -18.28
N VAL A 137 -21.53 6.17 -17.25
CA VAL A 137 -22.56 7.22 -17.26
C VAL A 137 -22.15 8.38 -18.16
N ILE A 138 -20.94 8.92 -18.00
CA ILE A 138 -20.42 10.08 -18.76
C ILE A 138 -20.42 9.80 -20.27
N LEU A 139 -19.98 8.60 -20.66
CA LEU A 139 -19.89 8.19 -22.07
C LEU A 139 -21.23 7.68 -22.63
N ASN A 140 -22.31 7.76 -21.85
CA ASN A 140 -23.62 7.23 -22.18
C ASN A 140 -23.55 5.80 -22.76
N ALA A 141 -22.84 4.92 -22.06
CA ALA A 141 -22.68 3.53 -22.46
C ALA A 141 -24.04 2.82 -22.62
N PRO A 142 -24.11 1.69 -23.37
CA PRO A 142 -25.33 0.89 -23.48
C PRO A 142 -25.92 0.51 -22.12
N ARG A 143 -27.25 0.38 -22.05
CA ARG A 143 -27.98 0.17 -20.79
C ARG A 143 -27.45 -0.99 -19.95
N HIS A 144 -27.13 -2.13 -20.59
CA HIS A 144 -26.62 -3.30 -19.89
C HIS A 144 -25.22 -3.06 -19.30
N GLN A 145 -24.37 -2.29 -19.98
CA GLN A 145 -23.06 -1.92 -19.49
C GLN A 145 -23.17 -0.96 -18.31
N LYS A 146 -24.00 0.09 -18.42
CA LYS A 146 -24.27 0.98 -17.26
C LYS A 146 -24.77 0.21 -16.04
N LEU A 147 -25.68 -0.75 -16.23
CA LEU A 147 -26.18 -1.58 -15.13
C LEU A 147 -25.07 -2.41 -14.49
N LYS A 148 -24.19 -3.05 -15.28
CA LYS A 148 -23.05 -3.81 -14.77
C LYS A 148 -22.11 -2.93 -13.94
N GLU A 149 -21.57 -1.87 -14.54
CA GLU A 149 -20.55 -1.03 -13.90
C GLU A 149 -21.10 -0.33 -12.64
N MET A 150 -22.36 0.14 -12.68
CA MET A 150 -22.99 0.72 -11.49
C MET A 150 -23.22 -0.32 -10.40
N SER A 151 -23.57 -1.56 -10.76
CA SER A 151 -23.75 -2.64 -9.77
C SER A 151 -22.42 -3.04 -9.13
N GLU A 152 -21.35 -3.16 -9.91
CA GLU A 152 -20.00 -3.44 -9.43
C GLU A 152 -19.49 -2.31 -8.50
N GLY A 153 -19.70 -1.05 -8.89
CA GLY A 153 -19.44 0.11 -8.05
C GLY A 153 -20.19 0.06 -6.72
N ILE A 154 -21.49 -0.21 -6.72
CA ILE A 154 -22.29 -0.36 -5.48
C ILE A 154 -21.77 -1.51 -4.61
N VAL A 155 -21.54 -2.69 -5.20
CA VAL A 155 -21.03 -3.86 -4.46
C VAL A 155 -19.66 -3.57 -3.83
N SER A 156 -18.78 -2.87 -4.54
CA SER A 156 -17.46 -2.50 -4.03
C SER A 156 -17.53 -1.62 -2.77
N MET A 157 -18.52 -0.71 -2.69
CA MET A 157 -18.73 0.15 -1.50
C MET A 157 -19.07 -0.67 -0.24
N PHE A 158 -19.86 -1.74 -0.37
CA PHE A 158 -20.16 -2.64 0.75
C PHE A 158 -18.98 -3.49 1.19
N ARG A 159 -17.98 -3.68 0.32
CA ARG A 159 -16.80 -4.50 0.63
C ARG A 159 -15.73 -3.75 1.41
N VAL A 160 -15.72 -2.41 1.38
CA VAL A 160 -14.70 -1.60 2.08
C VAL A 160 -14.58 -1.99 3.56
N ASP A 161 -15.74 -2.11 4.23
CA ASP A 161 -15.87 -2.61 5.59
C ASP A 161 -16.91 -3.75 5.64
N PRO A 162 -16.46 -5.02 5.56
CA PRO A 162 -17.35 -6.18 5.51
C PRO A 162 -18.30 -6.30 6.72
N ASP A 163 -17.89 -5.82 7.90
CA ASP A 163 -18.70 -5.88 9.11
C ASP A 163 -19.94 -4.97 9.02
N LEU A 164 -19.85 -3.92 8.19
CA LEU A 164 -20.94 -2.99 7.95
C LEU A 164 -21.83 -3.40 6.77
N ALA A 165 -21.47 -4.41 5.99
CA ALA A 165 -22.21 -4.79 4.77
C ALA A 165 -23.68 -5.14 5.08
N GLY A 166 -23.92 -5.96 6.10
CA GLY A 166 -25.29 -6.33 6.52
C GLY A 166 -26.12 -5.13 6.97
N PRO A 167 -25.64 -4.34 7.97
CA PRO A 167 -26.31 -3.11 8.40
C PRO A 167 -26.59 -2.11 7.27
N LEU A 168 -25.61 -1.86 6.39
CA LEU A 168 -25.76 -0.94 5.26
C LEU A 168 -26.81 -1.45 4.26
N MET A 169 -26.80 -2.74 3.93
CA MET A 169 -27.78 -3.35 3.01
C MET A 169 -29.20 -3.23 3.56
N ALA A 170 -29.38 -3.45 4.87
CA ALA A 170 -30.68 -3.26 5.52
C ALA A 170 -31.15 -1.81 5.40
N MET A 171 -30.29 -0.84 5.71
CA MET A 171 -30.62 0.59 5.59
C MET A 171 -30.99 0.99 4.16
N VAL A 172 -30.18 0.59 3.16
CA VAL A 172 -30.46 0.88 1.75
C VAL A 172 -31.77 0.24 1.31
N THR A 173 -32.04 -1.00 1.71
CA THR A 173 -33.30 -1.68 1.39
C THR A 173 -34.49 -0.94 1.99
N THR A 174 -34.40 -0.48 3.24
CA THR A 174 -35.46 0.32 3.86
C THR A 174 -35.65 1.67 3.17
N MET A 175 -34.57 2.36 2.81
CA MET A 175 -34.64 3.67 2.13
C MET A 175 -35.22 3.57 0.72
N LEU A 176 -34.87 2.51 -0.03
CA LEU A 176 -35.34 2.31 -1.40
C LEU A 176 -36.70 1.60 -1.49
N GLY A 177 -37.02 0.74 -0.52
CA GLY A 177 -38.32 0.06 -0.42
C GLY A 177 -39.43 0.93 0.17
N ALA A 178 -39.10 2.14 0.65
CA ALA A 178 -40.05 3.18 1.03
C ALA A 178 -40.46 4.07 -0.16
N ILE A 179 -40.06 3.72 -1.39
CA ILE A 179 -40.43 4.39 -2.64
C ILE A 179 -41.59 3.62 -3.29
#